data_AF-A0A120K5H8-F1
#
_entry.id   AF-A0A120K5H8-F1
#
_cell.length_a   1.000
_cell.length_b   1.000
_cell.length_c   1.000
_cell.angle_alpha   90.00
_cell.angle_beta   90.00
_cell.angle_gamma   90.00
#
_symmetry.space_group_name_H-M   'P 1'
#
loop_
_entity.id
_entity.type
_entity.pdbx_description
1 polymer ?
#
loop_
_entity_poly.entity_id
_entity_poly.type
_entity_poly.pdbx_seq_one_letter_code
_entity_poly.pdbx_strand_id
1 'polypeptide(L)'
;MLSLVVNETPWDDVIAERAAFSAAEILRREYSLMILVEINSDLANLGSSRDGPSIVIGAREIKVDQLKPYESLVNEIVEAALENAATNGIESLREPSTVYIQQPTIAA
;
A
#
# COMPACT_ATOMS: atom_id res chain seq x y z
N MET A 1 -7.76 5.90 -1.98
CA MET A 1 -6.31 6.08 -2.21
C MET A 1 -5.61 5.03 -1.37
N LEU A 2 -4.76 4.19 -1.97
CA LEU A 2 -4.07 3.12 -1.26
C LEU A 2 -2.64 3.57 -0.94
N SER A 3 -2.15 3.26 0.26
CA SER A 3 -0.75 3.46 0.62
C SER A 3 -0.01 2.13 0.61
N LEU A 4 1.21 2.17 0.09
CA LEU A 4 2.17 1.09 0.06
C LEU A 4 3.44 1.60 0.74
N VAL A 5 3.78 1.04 1.89
CA VAL A 5 4.92 1.46 2.71
C VAL A 5 6.06 0.48 2.50
N VAL A 6 7.20 0.95 2.00
CA VAL A 6 8.43 0.19 1.88
C VAL A 6 9.26 0.43 3.14
N ASN A 7 9.45 -0.61 3.94
CA ASN A 7 10.35 -0.58 5.09
C ASN A 7 11.74 -1.03 4.63
N GLU A 8 12.66 -0.07 4.66
CA GLU A 8 14.03 -0.27 4.22
C GLU A 8 14.91 -0.84 5.33
N THR A 9 15.92 -1.60 4.93
CA THR A 9 17.00 -2.12 5.77
C THR A 9 18.34 -1.63 5.21
N PRO A 10 19.37 -1.37 6.04
CA PRO A 10 20.60 -0.70 5.58
C PRO A 10 21.42 -1.42 4.50
N TRP A 11 21.00 -2.60 4.04
CA TRP A 11 21.80 -3.52 3.24
C TRP A 11 21.15 -3.93 1.91
N ASP A 12 19.83 -3.72 1.66
CA ASP A 12 19.24 -4.14 0.37
C ASP A 12 17.85 -3.55 -0.02
N ASP A 13 17.75 -2.23 -0.21
CA ASP A 13 16.45 -1.56 -0.41
C ASP A 13 15.99 -1.42 -1.86
N VAL A 14 16.95 -1.45 -2.78
CA VAL A 14 16.74 -1.05 -4.18
C VAL A 14 15.77 -1.97 -4.89
N ILE A 15 15.74 -3.27 -4.55
CA ILE A 15 14.81 -4.23 -5.15
C ILE A 15 13.38 -3.99 -4.65
N ALA A 16 13.23 -3.71 -3.35
CA ALA A 16 11.94 -3.46 -2.72
C ALA A 16 11.29 -2.18 -3.27
N GLU A 17 12.05 -1.09 -3.34
CA GLU A 17 11.61 0.18 -3.93
C GLU A 17 11.20 -0.01 -5.40
N ARG A 18 12.06 -0.63 -6.22
CA ARG A 18 11.77 -0.83 -7.64
C ARG A 18 10.52 -1.66 -7.85
N ALA A 19 10.36 -2.72 -7.06
CA ALA A 19 9.18 -3.58 -7.13
C ALA A 19 7.92 -2.82 -6.74
N ALA A 20 7.97 -2.00 -5.67
CA ALA A 20 6.88 -1.14 -5.24
C ALA A 20 6.45 -0.13 -6.32
N PHE A 21 7.41 0.57 -6.93
CA PHE A 21 7.13 1.52 -8.01
C PHE A 21 6.59 0.83 -9.27
N SER A 22 7.12 -0.35 -9.62
CA SER A 22 6.65 -1.12 -10.76
C SER A 22 5.22 -1.60 -10.56
N ALA A 23 4.90 -2.11 -9.37
CA ALA A 23 3.55 -2.50 -9.01
C ALA A 23 2.59 -1.30 -9.02
N ALA A 24 3.01 -0.15 -8.47
CA ALA A 24 2.22 1.07 -8.51
C ALA A 24 1.91 1.53 -9.95
N GLU A 25 2.87 1.41 -10.87
CA GLU A 25 2.67 1.77 -12.27
C GLU A 25 1.70 0.79 -12.98
N ILE A 26 1.78 -0.51 -12.69
CA ILE A 26 0.82 -1.51 -13.19
C ILE A 26 -0.59 -1.19 -12.67
N LEU A 27 -0.74 -0.97 -11.36
CA LEU A 27 -2.01 -0.63 -10.71
C LEU A 27 -2.62 0.65 -11.30
N ARG A 28 -1.78 1.65 -11.60
CA ARG A 28 -2.21 2.89 -12.25
C ARG A 28 -2.68 2.68 -13.69
N ARG A 29 -1.92 1.91 -14.49
CA ARG A 29 -2.20 1.71 -15.92
C ARG A 29 -3.36 0.77 -16.19
N GLU A 30 -3.41 -0.36 -15.49
CA GLU A 30 -4.35 -1.44 -15.77
C GLU A 30 -5.64 -1.32 -14.96
N TYR A 31 -5.56 -0.79 -13.74
CA TYR A 31 -6.68 -0.75 -12.80
C TYR A 31 -7.14 0.66 -12.44
N SER A 32 -6.49 1.71 -13.00
CA SER A 32 -6.77 3.11 -12.67
C SER A 32 -6.69 3.42 -11.16
N LEU A 33 -5.91 2.64 -10.41
CA LEU A 33 -5.72 2.81 -8.98
C LEU A 33 -4.60 3.80 -8.70
N MET A 34 -4.87 4.78 -7.83
CA MET A 34 -3.86 5.71 -7.33
C MET A 34 -3.21 5.14 -6.07
N ILE A 35 -1.92 4.81 -6.19
CA ILE A 35 -1.09 4.27 -5.12
C ILE A 35 -0.09 5.34 -4.67
N LEU A 36 -0.03 5.60 -3.36
CA LEU A 36 1.04 6.35 -2.73
C LEU A 36 2.11 5.35 -2.28
N VAL A 37 3.35 5.52 -2.74
CA VAL A 37 4.49 4.73 -2.26
C VAL A 37 5.22 5.57 -1.21
N GLU A 38 5.23 5.09 0.03
CA GLU A 38 5.92 5.71 1.16
C GLU A 38 7.18 4.91 1.46
N ILE A 39 8.31 5.60 1.64
CA ILE A 39 9.60 4.96 1.93
C ILE A 39 9.94 5.26 3.38
N ASN A 40 10.03 4.22 4.20
CA ASN A 40 10.36 4.29 5.61
C ASN A 40 11.78 3.78 5.83
N SER A 41 12.73 4.71 5.75
CA SER A 41 14.15 4.48 6.00
C SER A 41 14.46 4.60 7.50
N ASP A 42 14.10 3.58 8.29
CA ASP A 42 14.41 3.56 9.73
C ASP A 42 15.87 3.14 9.98
N LEU A 43 16.80 4.06 9.69
CA LEU A 43 18.22 3.92 10.00
C LEU A 43 18.51 3.89 11.50
N ALA A 44 17.53 4.22 12.35
CA ALA A 44 17.68 4.29 13.80
C ALA A 44 17.40 2.94 14.49
N ASN A 45 16.67 2.03 13.85
CA ASN A 45 16.31 0.71 14.38
C ASN A 45 17.29 -0.42 13.99
N LEU A 46 18.60 -0.16 14.08
CA LEU A 46 19.67 -1.16 13.92
C LEU A 46 19.61 -2.30 14.97
N GLY A 47 18.70 -2.22 15.94
CA GLY A 47 18.67 -3.09 17.13
C GLY A 47 17.86 -4.37 17.04
N SER A 48 16.96 -4.55 16.07
CA SER A 48 16.02 -5.71 16.10
C SER A 48 15.67 -6.38 14.78
N SER A 49 15.98 -5.82 13.61
CA SER A 49 15.55 -6.42 12.34
C SER A 49 16.52 -7.51 11.86
N ARG A 50 16.28 -8.74 12.33
CA ARG A 50 16.70 -9.97 11.65
C ARG A 50 15.91 -10.25 10.37
N ASP A 51 14.86 -9.47 10.12
CA ASP A 51 14.02 -9.56 8.95
C ASP A 51 14.48 -8.51 7.93
N GLY A 52 14.67 -8.93 6.67
CA GLY A 52 15.06 -8.06 5.56
C GLY A 52 13.99 -7.02 5.19
N PRO A 53 14.12 -6.35 4.03
CA PRO A 53 13.18 -5.31 3.64
C PRO A 53 11.76 -5.87 3.53
N SER A 54 10.76 -5.05 3.83
CA SER A 54 9.35 -5.45 3.76
C SER A 54 8.48 -4.38 3.13
N ILE A 55 7.36 -4.80 2.55
CA ILE A 55 6.40 -3.92 1.89
C ILE A 55 5.05 -4.12 2.55
N VAL A 56 4.50 -3.06 3.14
CA VAL A 56 3.22 -3.08 3.85
C VAL A 56 2.13 -2.45 2.99
N ILE A 57 1.01 -3.15 2.86
CA ILE A 57 -0.16 -2.72 2.09
C ILE A 57 -1.40 -2.95 2.95
N GLY A 58 -1.90 -1.88 3.56
CA GLY A 58 -2.97 -1.96 4.56
C GLY A 58 -2.58 -2.88 5.73
N ALA A 59 -3.26 -4.02 5.87
CA ALA A 59 -3.01 -5.01 6.93
C ALA A 59 -2.04 -6.14 6.53
N ARG A 60 -1.59 -6.20 5.27
CA ARG A 60 -0.62 -7.22 4.80
C ARG A 60 0.79 -6.67 4.82
N GLU A 61 1.74 -7.53 5.20
CA GLU A 61 3.17 -7.29 5.07
C GLU A 61 3.76 -8.37 4.15
N ILE A 62 4.51 -7.93 3.15
CA ILE A 62 5.23 -8.78 2.19
C ILE A 62 6.72 -8.67 2.54
N LYS A 63 7.33 -9.77 2.97
CA LYS A 63 8.77 -9.83 3.18
C LYS A 63 9.48 -10.00 1.84
N VAL A 64 10.51 -9.18 1.60
CA VAL A 64 11.30 -9.25 0.38
C VAL A 64 12.31 -10.37 0.54
N ASP A 65 12.14 -11.43 -0.26
CA ASP A 65 13.09 -12.52 -0.38
C ASP A 65 13.97 -12.28 -1.61
N GLN A 66 15.28 -12.11 -1.38
CA GLN A 66 16.28 -11.90 -2.44
C GLN A 66 16.40 -13.09 -3.41
N LEU A 67 16.00 -14.29 -2.99
CA LEU A 67 16.01 -15.48 -3.83
C LEU A 67 14.78 -15.57 -4.74
N LYS A 68 13.75 -14.77 -4.47
CA LYS A 68 12.52 -14.73 -5.26
C LYS A 68 12.73 -13.90 -6.53
N PRO A 69 12.22 -14.35 -7.70
CA PRO A 69 12.27 -13.55 -8.91
C PRO A 69 11.57 -12.20 -8.73
N TYR A 70 12.19 -11.14 -9.26
CA TYR A 70 11.66 -9.77 -9.20
C TYR A 70 10.19 -9.67 -9.65
N GLU A 71 9.84 -10.29 -10.78
CA GLU A 71 8.47 -10.29 -11.30
C GLU A 71 7.47 -10.94 -10.34
N SER A 72 7.88 -11.98 -9.62
CA SER A 72 7.03 -12.63 -8.63
C SER A 72 6.78 -11.74 -7.41
N LEU A 73 7.75 -10.91 -7.02
CA LEU A 73 7.56 -9.90 -5.97
C LEU A 73 6.59 -8.80 -6.44
N VAL A 74 6.76 -8.29 -7.66
CA VAL A 74 5.85 -7.30 -8.26
C VAL A 74 4.41 -7.81 -8.30
N ASN A 75 4.21 -9.04 -8.78
CA ASN A 75 2.87 -9.63 -8.86
C ASN A 75 2.22 -9.79 -7.48
N GLU A 76 2.98 -10.20 -6.47
CA GLU A 76 2.47 -10.33 -5.11
C GLU A 76 2.02 -8.99 -4.51
N ILE A 77 2.78 -7.91 -4.80
CA ILE A 77 2.42 -6.54 -4.40
C ILE A 77 1.13 -6.10 -5.12
N VAL A 78 1.00 -6.36 -6.41
CA VAL A 78 -0.19 -6.03 -7.20
C VAL A 78 -1.41 -6.77 -6.66
N GLU A 79 -1.31 -8.08 -6.44
CA GLU A 79 -2.40 -8.90 -5.88
C GLU A 79 -2.83 -8.40 -4.50
N ALA A 80 -1.87 -8.16 -3.59
CA ALA A 80 -2.16 -7.64 -2.26
C ALA A 80 -2.82 -6.25 -2.30
N ALA A 81 -2.40 -5.37 -3.21
CA ALA A 81 -3.03 -4.06 -3.40
C ALA A 81 -4.46 -4.17 -3.94
N LEU A 82 -4.72 -5.08 -4.89
CA LEU A 82 -6.06 -5.33 -5.43
C LEU A 82 -7.00 -5.92 -4.37
N GLU A 83 -6.52 -6.88 -3.59
CA GLU A 83 -7.28 -7.44 -2.46
C GLU A 83 -7.62 -6.35 -1.42
N ASN A 84 -6.66 -5.49 -1.10
CA ASN A 84 -6.88 -4.38 -0.17
C ASN A 84 -7.89 -3.36 -0.74
N ALA A 85 -7.79 -3.04 -2.03
CA ALA A 85 -8.74 -2.18 -2.73
C ALA A 85 -10.17 -2.77 -2.70
N ALA A 86 -10.31 -4.07 -2.97
CA ALA A 86 -11.58 -4.76 -2.96
C ALA A 86 -12.18 -4.81 -1.55
N THR A 87 -11.37 -5.06 -0.52
CA THR A 87 -11.82 -5.12 0.88
C THR A 87 -12.31 -3.76 1.37
N ASN A 88 -11.54 -2.68 1.12
CA ASN A 88 -11.93 -1.32 1.48
C ASN A 88 -13.09 -0.79 0.62
N GLY A 89 -13.23 -1.26 -0.63
CA GLY A 89 -14.37 -0.97 -1.49
C GLY A 89 -15.68 -1.60 -0.99
N ILE A 90 -15.60 -2.73 -0.27
CA ILE A 90 -16.76 -3.39 0.35
C ILE A 90 -17.17 -2.68 1.65
N GLU A 91 -16.24 -2.14 2.44
CA GLU A 91 -16.58 -1.34 3.63
C GLU A 91 -17.33 -0.05 3.27
N SER A 92 -17.00 0.59 2.15
CA SER A 92 -17.70 1.79 1.67
C SER A 92 -19.16 1.54 1.23
N LEU A 93 -19.56 0.29 1.00
CA LEU A 93 -20.95 -0.09 0.69
C LEU A 93 -21.76 -0.56 1.91
N ARG A 94 -21.14 -0.60 3.10
CA ARG A 94 -21.79 -1.04 4.34
C ARG A 94 -22.20 0.08 5.29
N GLU A 95 -21.81 1.31 5.01
CA GLU A 95 -22.32 2.46 5.75
C GLU A 95 -23.48 3.12 4.99
N PRO A 96 -24.73 3.06 5.50
CA PRO A 96 -25.74 3.97 5.03
C PRO A 96 -25.33 5.37 5.50
N SER A 97 -24.65 6.12 4.63
CA SER A 97 -24.38 7.54 4.82
C SER A 97 -25.71 8.26 5.04
N THR A 98 -26.09 8.44 6.29
CA THR A 98 -27.22 9.27 6.68
C THR A 98 -26.77 10.70 6.45
N VAL A 99 -27.05 11.21 5.25
CA VAL A 99 -26.80 12.60 4.89
C VAL A 99 -27.80 13.46 5.66
N TYR A 100 -27.36 14.06 6.77
CA TYR A 100 -28.10 15.13 7.43
C TYR A 100 -27.97 16.40 6.57
N ILE A 101 -28.96 16.67 5.73
CA ILE A 101 -29.10 17.97 5.07
C ILE A 101 -29.68 18.95 6.11
N GLN A 102 -28.83 19.72 6.79
CA GLN A 102 -29.30 20.90 7.49
C GLN A 102 -29.67 21.98 6.46
N GLN A 103 -30.97 22.26 6.32
CA GLN A 103 -31.44 23.42 5.58
C GLN A 103 -31.20 24.68 6.40
N PRO A 104 -30.63 25.76 5.84
CA PRO A 104 -30.51 27.02 6.54
C PRO A 104 -31.90 27.66 6.68
N THR A 105 -32.34 27.84 7.93
CA THR A 105 -33.53 28.64 8.26
C THR A 105 -33.24 30.09 7.93
N ILE A 106 -33.90 30.63 6.90
CA ILE A 106 -33.87 32.06 6.59
C ILE A 106 -34.83 32.72 7.57
N ALA A 107 -34.30 33.47 8.53
CA ALA A 107 -35.11 34.32 9.40
C ALA A 107 -35.57 35.55 8.59
N ALA A 108 -36.88 35.79 8.59
CA ALA A 108 -37.56 36.93 7.99
C ALA A 108 -37.52 38.16 8.90
#